data_AF-A0A0S7BXJ0-F1
#
_entry.id   AF-A0A0S7BXJ0-F1
#
_cell.length_a   1.000
_cell.length_b   1.000
_cell.length_c   1.000
_cell.angle_alpha   90.00
_cell.angle_beta   90.00
_cell.angle_gamma   90.00
#
_symmetry.space_group_name_H-M   'P 1'
#
loop_
_entity.id
_entity.type
_entity.pdbx_description
1 polymer ?
#
loop_
_entity_poly.entity_id
_entity_poly.type
_entity_poly.pdbx_seq_one_letter_code
_entity_poly.pdbx_strand_id
1 'polypeptide(L)'
;MIEKLRNCFDEMVVYKDLKKSNFFSALSLPSFMRDWLLKKFEDENGVFDSDELVQFVRTYLPRKDDWTAIKNKLIIENERVKFLAKVSVDIDIKTGEVSFSLPDFGLTSKDTIIEDKVWDVCKADLVSSRETWGMVELGYRPPDDLDIEYSRNKTKSTNKGKIKLTAFKSFCPYTIDIDFYKDARREFSTSEWIDVLLGAVDYNASGYLGDEEKKLTMLTRLLPFVEKRLNLIELAPKGTGKSYLFGRVSRFGWLSSGGVMSRAKMFYDISKQTEGLISGNDYVTLDEVQTISFPDVDEMRAALKGYLESGFYTVGNFKGTSEAGVILCGNIKKETMDYDGYTNMFEELPVVFHESALIERFHGFIKGWNIPRMNDDLKISGWALNSEYFCSILHELRNDMSYRAVVDELVEVPEAADTRDTEAVKRIATAYLKLLFPNVREPNDISCREFKRYCLDRARKMRDTIKYQLGILDVEYRGKDIPVFSINPEYDKKDE
;
A
#
# COMPACT_ATOMS: atom_id res chain seq x y z
N MET A 1 2.46 -20.89 -18.58
CA MET A 1 2.40 -19.75 -17.66
C MET A 1 3.79 -19.25 -17.25
N ILE A 2 4.61 -20.01 -16.50
CA ILE A 2 5.90 -19.49 -15.97
C ILE A 2 6.86 -19.01 -17.08
N GLU A 3 6.99 -19.74 -18.18
CA GLU A 3 7.81 -19.31 -19.32
C GLU A 3 7.31 -18.00 -19.93
N LYS A 4 5.98 -17.83 -20.08
CA LYS A 4 5.39 -16.57 -20.53
C LYS A 4 5.74 -15.43 -19.58
N LEU A 5 5.62 -15.66 -18.26
CA LEU A 5 5.96 -14.67 -17.23
C LEU A 5 7.42 -14.21 -17.36
N ARG A 6 8.36 -15.15 -17.47
CA ARG A 6 9.78 -14.86 -17.64
C ARG A 6 10.07 -14.13 -18.96
N ASN A 7 9.46 -14.56 -20.06
CA ASN A 7 9.68 -13.94 -21.36
C ASN A 7 9.09 -12.52 -21.45
N CYS A 8 7.93 -12.30 -20.82
CA CYS A 8 7.26 -11.00 -20.87
C CYS A 8 7.90 -10.00 -19.92
N PHE A 9 8.35 -10.40 -18.74
CA PHE A 9 8.77 -9.47 -17.68
C PHE A 9 10.24 -9.56 -17.29
N ASP A 10 10.99 -10.54 -17.79
CA ASP A 10 12.44 -10.71 -17.64
C ASP A 10 13.03 -10.24 -16.30
N GLU A 11 13.65 -9.05 -16.26
CA GLU A 11 14.30 -8.47 -15.08
C GLU A 11 13.33 -8.23 -13.91
N MET A 12 12.04 -8.02 -14.18
CA MET A 12 10.99 -7.74 -13.19
C MET A 12 10.44 -9.01 -12.51
N VAL A 13 10.96 -10.19 -12.84
CA VAL A 13 10.62 -11.47 -12.21
C VAL A 13 11.74 -11.91 -11.25
N VAL A 14 11.33 -12.49 -10.13
CA VAL A 14 12.24 -13.03 -9.09
C VAL A 14 11.75 -14.42 -8.67
N TYR A 15 12.66 -15.33 -8.33
CA TYR A 15 12.29 -16.63 -7.80
C TYR A 15 12.06 -16.53 -6.29
N LYS A 16 10.82 -16.79 -5.86
CA LYS A 16 10.42 -16.67 -4.45
C LYS A 16 10.18 -18.06 -3.86
N ASP A 17 10.95 -18.46 -2.84
CA ASP A 17 10.67 -19.68 -2.08
C ASP A 17 10.40 -19.39 -0.60
N LEU A 18 9.16 -18.97 -0.29
CA LEU A 18 8.73 -18.67 1.07
C LEU A 18 8.48 -19.91 1.94
N LYS A 19 8.53 -21.12 1.36
CA LYS A 19 8.46 -22.38 2.13
C LYS A 19 9.78 -22.68 2.83
N LYS A 20 10.92 -22.34 2.21
CA LYS A 20 12.26 -22.58 2.76
C LYS A 20 12.90 -21.34 3.40
N SER A 21 12.32 -20.17 3.18
CA SER A 21 12.84 -18.86 3.59
C SER A 21 12.51 -18.44 5.03
N ASN A 22 12.57 -19.36 6.01
CA ASN A 22 12.34 -19.02 7.43
C ASN A 22 13.32 -17.95 7.94
N PHE A 23 14.49 -17.81 7.33
CA PHE A 23 15.48 -16.77 7.65
C PHE A 23 14.93 -15.34 7.51
N PHE A 24 14.27 -15.02 6.39
CA PHE A 24 13.71 -13.68 6.16
C PHE A 24 12.59 -13.34 7.15
N SER A 25 11.86 -14.35 7.61
CA SER A 25 10.82 -14.17 8.64
C SER A 25 11.42 -13.74 9.98
N ALA A 26 12.61 -14.25 10.35
CA ALA A 26 13.33 -13.87 11.56
C ALA A 26 13.89 -12.44 11.50
N LEU A 27 14.19 -11.94 10.29
CA LEU A 27 14.66 -10.56 10.07
C LEU A 27 13.51 -9.55 9.95
N SER A 28 12.26 -10.01 9.88
CA SER A 28 11.07 -9.17 9.69
C SER A 28 11.18 -8.19 8.52
N LEU A 29 11.87 -8.57 7.44
CA LEU A 29 12.02 -7.73 6.27
C LEU A 29 10.69 -7.58 5.50
N PRO A 30 10.37 -6.38 5.00
CA PRO A 30 9.29 -6.19 4.03
C PRO A 30 9.51 -6.98 2.74
N SER A 31 8.43 -7.29 2.01
CA SER A 31 8.49 -8.10 0.79
C SER A 31 9.38 -7.48 -0.29
N PHE A 32 9.28 -6.16 -0.50
CA PHE A 32 10.12 -5.47 -1.49
C PHE A 32 11.62 -5.62 -1.23
N MET A 33 12.05 -5.54 0.04
CA MET A 33 13.47 -5.65 0.40
C MET A 33 13.95 -7.10 0.26
N ARG A 34 13.11 -8.05 0.64
CA ARG A 34 13.38 -9.47 0.44
C ARG A 34 13.53 -9.78 -1.04
N ASP A 35 12.62 -9.32 -1.89
CA ASP A 35 12.66 -9.59 -3.33
C ASP A 35 13.90 -8.95 -3.99
N TRP A 36 14.29 -7.74 -3.56
CA TRP A 36 15.54 -7.12 -3.99
C TRP A 36 16.79 -7.94 -3.60
N LEU A 37 16.82 -8.44 -2.35
CA LEU A 37 17.90 -9.31 -1.89
C LEU A 37 17.93 -10.61 -2.68
N LEU A 38 16.78 -11.28 -2.86
CA LEU A 38 16.70 -12.51 -3.64
C LEU A 38 17.21 -12.27 -5.07
N LYS A 39 16.73 -11.23 -5.75
CA LYS A 39 17.15 -10.90 -7.12
C LYS A 39 18.65 -10.63 -7.25
N LYS A 40 19.28 -10.10 -6.20
CA LYS A 40 20.72 -9.78 -6.20
C LYS A 40 21.61 -11.01 -6.03
N PHE A 41 21.14 -12.02 -5.29
CA PHE A 41 21.93 -13.20 -4.92
C PHE A 41 21.48 -14.49 -5.63
N GLU A 42 20.34 -14.47 -6.32
CA GLU A 42 19.87 -15.60 -7.12
C GLU A 42 20.63 -15.70 -8.46
N ASP A 43 20.85 -16.94 -8.89
CA ASP A 43 21.29 -17.26 -10.24
C ASP A 43 20.10 -17.31 -11.23
N GLU A 44 20.39 -17.62 -12.50
CA GLU A 44 19.38 -17.74 -13.57
C GLU A 44 18.30 -18.82 -13.32
N ASN A 45 18.56 -19.74 -12.38
CA ASN A 45 17.67 -20.82 -11.97
C ASN A 45 16.91 -20.51 -10.67
N GLY A 46 17.15 -19.34 -10.05
CA GLY A 46 16.54 -18.95 -8.78
C GLY A 46 17.21 -19.57 -7.56
N VAL A 47 18.42 -20.11 -7.71
CA VAL A 47 19.23 -20.66 -6.60
C VAL A 47 20.13 -19.55 -6.07
N PHE A 48 20.13 -19.35 -4.75
CA PHE A 48 21.01 -18.38 -4.08
C PHE A 48 21.80 -19.02 -2.94
N ASP A 49 22.98 -18.49 -2.66
CA ASP A 49 23.76 -18.86 -1.49
C ASP A 49 23.18 -18.19 -0.24
N SER A 50 22.64 -19.01 0.66
CA SER A 50 22.04 -18.52 1.91
C SER A 50 23.08 -17.92 2.86
N ASP A 51 24.31 -18.43 2.88
CA ASP A 51 25.35 -17.94 3.78
C ASP A 51 25.88 -16.58 3.33
N GLU A 52 26.06 -16.39 2.02
CA GLU A 52 26.44 -15.09 1.44
C GLU A 52 25.39 -14.02 1.76
N LEU A 53 24.11 -14.35 1.53
CA LEU A 53 22.99 -13.49 1.86
C LEU A 53 22.97 -13.14 3.36
N VAL A 54 23.12 -14.13 4.25
CA VAL A 54 23.14 -13.92 5.71
C VAL A 54 24.27 -12.97 6.10
N GLN A 55 25.46 -13.18 5.52
CA GLN A 55 26.62 -12.34 5.79
C GLN A 55 26.41 -10.91 5.28
N PHE A 56 25.79 -10.75 4.11
CA PHE A 56 25.43 -9.44 3.57
C PHE A 56 24.44 -8.71 4.47
N VAL A 57 23.36 -9.37 4.89
CA VAL A 57 22.37 -8.76 5.80
C VAL A 57 23.01 -8.38 7.13
N ARG A 58 23.81 -9.25 7.74
CA ARG A 58 24.51 -8.91 9.00
C ARG A 58 25.45 -7.72 8.88
N THR A 59 26.07 -7.56 7.70
CA THR A 59 27.04 -6.48 7.45
C THR A 59 26.35 -5.16 7.14
N TYR A 60 25.28 -5.19 6.34
CA TYR A 60 24.67 -4.00 5.76
C TYR A 60 23.29 -3.66 6.32
N LEU A 61 22.68 -4.46 7.20
CA LEU A 61 21.41 -4.16 7.85
C LEU A 61 21.60 -3.98 9.36
N PRO A 62 22.06 -2.80 9.80
CA PRO A 62 22.28 -2.52 11.21
C PRO A 62 20.96 -2.45 11.97
N ARG A 63 21.00 -2.86 13.24
CA ARG A 63 19.91 -2.68 14.19
C ARG A 63 19.98 -1.27 14.77
N LYS A 64 18.87 -0.84 15.37
CA LYS A 64 18.80 0.46 16.05
C LYS A 64 19.87 0.63 17.14
N ASP A 65 20.21 -0.46 17.83
CA ASP A 65 21.23 -0.46 18.89
C ASP A 65 22.66 -0.26 18.34
N ASP A 66 22.89 -0.57 17.05
CA ASP A 66 24.19 -0.38 16.39
C ASP A 66 24.46 1.09 16.06
N TRP A 67 23.47 1.98 16.23
CA TRP A 67 23.58 3.39 15.84
C TRP A 67 24.73 4.12 16.54
N THR A 68 24.98 3.81 17.82
CA THR A 68 26.10 4.39 18.57
C THR A 68 27.45 3.98 17.97
N ALA A 69 27.58 2.72 17.55
CA ALA A 69 28.79 2.24 16.89
C ALA A 69 28.98 2.87 15.50
N ILE A 70 27.89 3.04 14.74
CA ILE A 70 27.91 3.75 13.45
C ILE A 70 28.34 5.21 13.64
N LYS A 71 27.84 5.90 14.66
CA LYS A 71 28.28 7.28 14.99
C LYS A 71 29.76 7.34 15.35
N ASN A 72 30.27 6.36 16.11
CA ASN A 72 31.70 6.31 16.44
C ASN A 72 32.56 6.22 15.17
N LYS A 73 32.21 5.29 14.26
CA LYS A 73 32.89 5.14 12.96
C LYS A 73 32.83 6.43 12.12
N LEU A 74 31.65 7.02 11.99
CA LEU A 74 31.45 8.22 11.18
C LEU A 74 32.16 9.46 11.76
N ILE A 75 31.99 9.72 13.06
CA ILE A 75 32.33 11.01 13.68
C ILE A 75 33.72 10.98 14.34
N ILE A 76 34.07 9.88 15.02
CA ILE A 76 35.34 9.76 15.77
C ILE A 76 36.44 9.20 14.87
N GLU A 77 36.13 8.13 14.14
CA GLU A 77 37.11 7.45 13.27
C GLU A 77 37.15 8.05 11.86
N ASN A 78 36.21 8.94 11.53
CA ASN A 78 36.07 9.61 10.23
C ASN A 78 35.99 8.63 9.05
N GLU A 79 35.41 7.46 9.28
CA GLU A 79 35.18 6.43 8.28
C GLU A 79 33.91 6.71 7.48
N ARG A 80 33.84 6.15 6.27
CA ARG A 80 32.58 6.08 5.53
C ARG A 80 31.86 4.79 5.88
N VAL A 81 30.59 4.89 6.21
CA VAL A 81 29.78 3.72 6.59
C VAL A 81 28.67 3.54 5.57
N LYS A 82 28.54 2.31 5.09
CA LYS A 82 27.55 1.93 4.08
C LYS A 82 26.59 0.89 4.63
N PHE A 83 25.30 1.13 4.51
CA PHE A 83 24.27 0.23 5.02
C PHE A 83 22.89 0.49 4.36
N LEU A 84 21.94 -0.41 4.59
CA LEU A 84 20.57 -0.31 4.13
C LEU A 84 19.76 0.52 5.11
N ALA A 85 19.08 1.53 4.61
CA ALA A 85 18.20 2.37 5.42
C ALA A 85 17.08 2.99 4.60
N LYS A 86 16.03 3.37 5.31
CA LYS A 86 14.98 4.27 4.82
C LYS A 86 15.45 5.72 4.92
N VAL A 87 15.40 6.45 3.82
CA VAL A 87 15.83 7.86 3.72
C VAL A 87 14.64 8.73 3.39
N SER A 88 14.54 9.89 4.04
CA SER A 88 13.60 10.95 3.67
C SER A 88 14.37 12.26 3.52
N VAL A 89 14.07 13.05 2.49
CA VAL A 89 14.80 14.29 2.17
C VAL A 89 13.96 15.51 2.54
N ASP A 90 14.63 16.55 3.02
CA ASP A 90 14.04 17.85 3.34
C ASP A 90 14.87 18.97 2.69
N ILE A 91 14.20 19.94 2.08
CA ILE A 91 14.83 21.09 1.43
C ILE A 91 14.40 22.34 2.19
N ASP A 92 15.34 22.99 2.87
CA ASP A 92 15.06 24.21 3.60
C ASP A 92 14.91 25.39 2.63
N ILE A 93 13.72 26.00 2.59
CA ILE A 93 13.39 27.10 1.67
C ILE A 93 14.21 28.37 1.99
N LYS A 94 14.60 28.58 3.24
CA LYS A 94 15.33 29.78 3.69
C LYS A 94 16.81 29.69 3.35
N THR A 95 17.42 28.53 3.51
CA THR A 95 18.86 28.34 3.29
C THR A 95 19.19 27.73 1.92
N GLY A 96 18.23 27.06 1.29
CA GLY A 96 18.46 26.24 0.10
C GLY A 96 19.22 24.94 0.38
N GLU A 97 19.51 24.62 1.65
CA GLU A 97 20.22 23.39 2.01
C GLU A 97 19.32 22.16 1.86
N VAL A 98 19.87 21.12 1.25
CA VAL A 98 19.25 19.80 1.17
C VAL A 98 19.77 18.95 2.34
N SER A 99 18.87 18.30 3.05
CA SER A 99 19.17 17.46 4.21
C SER A 99 18.35 16.17 4.18
N PHE A 100 18.68 15.22 5.05
CA PHE A 100 17.98 13.93 5.09
C PHE A 100 17.74 13.42 6.50
N SER A 101 16.74 12.57 6.68
CA SER A 101 16.50 11.85 7.92
C SER A 101 16.59 10.34 7.69
N LEU A 102 16.98 9.62 8.75
CA LEU A 102 16.92 8.17 8.83
C LEU A 102 15.94 7.81 9.96
N PRO A 103 14.64 7.64 9.65
CA PRO A 103 13.59 7.50 10.66
C PRO A 103 13.85 6.37 11.66
N ASP A 104 14.33 5.22 11.17
CA ASP A 104 14.59 4.03 12.00
C ASP A 104 15.68 4.26 13.06
N PHE A 105 16.61 5.18 12.79
CA PHE A 105 17.73 5.54 13.66
C PHE A 105 17.48 6.84 14.44
N GLY A 106 16.33 7.48 14.25
CA GLY A 106 15.99 8.78 14.86
C GLY A 106 16.91 9.92 14.43
N LEU A 107 17.62 9.78 13.30
CA LEU A 107 18.44 10.85 12.74
C LEU A 107 17.54 11.84 12.02
N THR A 108 17.63 13.12 12.40
CA THR A 108 16.77 14.17 11.84
C THR A 108 17.53 15.03 10.83
N SER A 109 16.78 15.66 9.92
CA SER A 109 17.27 16.61 8.91
C SER A 109 18.12 17.76 9.48
N LYS A 110 17.98 18.08 10.77
CA LYS A 110 18.74 19.15 11.43
C LYS A 110 20.24 18.84 11.56
N ASP A 111 20.58 17.56 11.66
CA ASP A 111 21.95 17.10 11.93
C ASP A 111 22.64 16.56 10.67
N THR A 112 22.02 16.75 9.50
CA THR A 112 22.45 16.13 8.24
C THR A 112 22.53 17.11 7.08
N ILE A 113 23.24 16.68 6.02
CA ILE A 113 23.33 17.44 4.77
C ILE A 113 23.51 16.49 3.57
N ILE A 114 22.97 16.89 2.42
CA ILE A 114 23.31 16.35 1.11
C ILE A 114 24.03 17.47 0.34
N GLU A 115 25.29 17.25 -0.02
CA GLU A 115 26.06 18.23 -0.80
C GLU A 115 25.54 18.24 -2.26
N ASP A 116 25.55 19.40 -2.93
CA ASP A 116 24.96 19.61 -4.27
C ASP A 116 25.38 18.53 -5.29
N LYS A 117 26.67 18.17 -5.29
CA LYS A 117 27.22 17.14 -6.18
C LYS A 117 26.58 15.77 -5.97
N VAL A 118 26.26 15.42 -4.73
CA VAL A 118 25.59 14.15 -4.40
C VAL A 118 24.12 14.26 -4.75
N TRP A 119 23.49 15.40 -4.42
CA TRP A 119 22.09 15.67 -4.74
C TRP A 119 21.80 15.54 -6.23
N ASP A 120 22.64 16.11 -7.10
CA ASP A 120 22.45 16.02 -8.55
C ASP A 120 22.44 14.59 -9.09
N VAL A 121 23.14 13.67 -8.42
CA VAL A 121 23.22 12.25 -8.79
C VAL A 121 22.00 11.47 -8.29
N CYS A 122 21.53 11.73 -7.06
CA CYS A 122 20.49 10.91 -6.42
C CYS A 122 19.10 11.57 -6.35
N LYS A 123 18.92 12.81 -6.82
CA LYS A 123 17.64 13.54 -6.72
C LYS A 123 16.46 12.81 -7.36
N ALA A 124 16.66 12.13 -8.50
CA ALA A 124 15.58 11.39 -9.15
C ALA A 124 15.00 10.29 -8.23
N ASP A 125 15.88 9.57 -7.53
CA ASP A 125 15.48 8.50 -6.61
C ASP A 125 14.90 9.04 -5.29
N LEU A 126 15.42 10.16 -4.80
CA LEU A 126 15.06 10.71 -3.48
C LEU A 126 13.85 11.65 -3.51
N VAL A 127 13.53 12.27 -4.65
CA VAL A 127 12.37 13.17 -4.81
C VAL A 127 11.10 12.39 -5.12
N SER A 128 11.22 11.21 -5.74
CA SER A 128 10.07 10.41 -6.20
C SER A 128 9.14 9.94 -5.08
N SER A 129 9.62 9.88 -3.83
CA SER A 129 8.78 9.48 -2.70
C SER A 129 9.19 10.14 -1.39
N ARG A 130 8.22 10.31 -0.49
CA ARG A 130 8.45 10.87 0.86
C ARG A 130 9.51 10.11 1.63
N GLU A 131 9.58 8.79 1.44
CA GLU A 131 10.59 7.93 2.04
C GLU A 131 11.02 6.83 1.05
N THR A 132 12.31 6.78 0.74
CA THR A 132 12.88 5.81 -0.20
C THR A 132 13.81 4.85 0.54
N TRP A 133 13.65 3.55 0.30
CA TRP A 133 14.59 2.54 0.76
C TRP A 133 15.77 2.42 -0.20
N GLY A 134 16.97 2.36 0.36
CA GLY A 134 18.17 2.18 -0.45
C GLY A 134 19.41 1.85 0.36
N MET A 135 20.49 1.65 -0.38
CA MET A 135 21.83 1.56 0.19
C MET A 135 22.35 3.00 0.38
N VAL A 136 22.50 3.41 1.63
CA VAL A 136 23.08 4.69 2.02
C VAL A 136 24.58 4.54 2.25
N GLU A 137 25.35 5.51 1.79
CA GLU A 137 26.73 5.72 2.22
C GLU A 137 26.80 7.07 2.93
N LEU A 138 27.24 7.04 4.18
CA LEU A 138 27.35 8.19 5.05
C LEU A 138 28.82 8.53 5.29
N GLY A 139 29.08 9.82 5.45
CA GLY A 139 30.32 10.35 5.98
C GLY A 139 30.05 11.46 6.99
N TYR A 140 31.10 12.06 7.50
CA TYR A 140 31.01 13.20 8.41
C TYR A 140 31.64 14.44 7.79
N ARG A 141 30.97 15.58 7.96
CA ARG A 141 31.53 16.90 7.70
C ARG A 141 31.85 17.52 9.06
N PRO A 142 33.14 17.65 9.43
CA PRO A 142 33.51 18.28 10.69
C PRO A 142 33.10 19.77 10.69
N PRO A 143 32.99 20.40 11.87
CA PRO A 143 32.90 21.84 11.97
C PRO A 143 34.13 22.50 11.32
N ASP A 144 33.97 23.62 10.63
CA ASP A 144 35.11 24.34 10.05
C ASP A 144 35.99 24.94 11.17
N ASP A 145 37.30 24.67 11.14
CA ASP A 145 38.28 25.18 12.14
C ASP A 145 38.43 26.72 12.10
N LEU A 146 38.16 27.36 10.95
CA LEU A 146 38.26 28.82 10.77
C LEU A 146 37.26 29.61 11.63
N ASP A 147 36.15 29.00 12.03
CA ASP A 147 35.16 29.61 12.93
C ASP A 147 35.60 29.55 14.41
N ILE A 148 36.53 28.65 14.76
CA ILE A 148 36.95 28.41 16.15
C ILE A 148 37.95 29.49 16.60
N GLU A 149 38.79 30.01 15.70
CA GLU A 149 39.87 30.95 16.05
C GLU A 149 39.41 32.42 16.14
N TYR A 150 38.34 32.83 15.42
CA TYR A 150 37.88 34.23 15.36
C TYR A 150 36.58 34.53 16.13
N SER A 151 35.95 33.53 16.75
CA SER A 151 34.70 33.70 17.51
C SER A 151 34.92 34.32 18.92
N ARG A 152 35.40 35.58 18.96
CA ARG A 152 35.27 36.46 20.14
C ARG A 152 33.97 37.27 20.15
N ASN A 153 33.20 37.28 19.07
CA ASN A 153 31.90 37.97 18.99
C ASN A 153 30.75 36.98 18.77
N LYS A 154 29.86 36.93 19.77
CA LYS A 154 28.77 35.96 20.00
C LYS A 154 27.58 36.01 19.03
N THR A 155 27.77 36.35 17.75
CA THR A 155 26.65 36.41 16.79
C THR A 155 27.08 36.07 15.35
N LYS A 156 27.03 34.78 14.97
CA LYS A 156 26.51 34.21 13.70
C LYS A 156 27.24 32.91 13.31
N SER A 157 26.45 31.83 13.20
CA SER A 157 26.69 30.58 12.47
C SER A 157 28.05 29.90 12.67
N THR A 158 28.27 29.28 13.82
CA THR A 158 29.25 28.19 13.90
C THR A 158 28.78 27.08 12.98
N ASN A 159 29.56 26.75 11.95
CA ASN A 159 29.25 25.64 11.04
C ASN A 159 29.33 24.33 11.83
N LYS A 160 28.22 23.88 12.44
CA LYS A 160 28.20 22.66 13.26
C LYS A 160 28.51 21.45 12.38
N GLY A 161 29.22 20.47 12.95
CA GLY A 161 29.47 19.21 12.27
C GLY A 161 28.16 18.52 11.90
N LYS A 162 28.07 18.00 10.67
CA LYS A 162 26.88 17.34 10.13
C LYS A 162 27.24 15.97 9.58
N ILE A 163 26.33 15.00 9.69
CA ILE A 163 26.44 13.73 8.96
C ILE A 163 26.05 14.02 7.51
N LYS A 164 26.90 13.64 6.55
CA LYS A 164 26.62 13.86 5.13
C LYS A 164 26.30 12.57 4.39
N LEU A 165 25.37 12.65 3.45
CA LEU A 165 25.13 11.60 2.48
C LEU A 165 26.21 11.69 1.41
N THR A 166 27.02 10.63 1.24
CA THR A 166 28.06 10.59 0.21
C THR A 166 27.59 9.87 -1.06
N ALA A 167 26.71 8.88 -0.91
CA ALA A 167 26.06 8.19 -2.03
C ALA A 167 24.73 7.56 -1.59
N PHE A 168 23.82 7.40 -2.56
CA PHE A 168 22.57 6.68 -2.38
C PHE A 168 22.30 5.83 -3.62
N LYS A 169 21.81 4.61 -3.41
CA LYS A 169 21.29 3.75 -4.47
C LYS A 169 19.95 3.16 -4.05
N SER A 170 18.89 3.50 -4.77
CA SER A 170 17.53 2.98 -4.53
C SER A 170 17.44 1.46 -4.74
N PHE A 171 16.47 0.82 -4.07
CA PHE A 171 16.12 -0.60 -4.26
C PHE A 171 15.19 -0.86 -5.45
N CYS A 172 14.81 0.17 -6.22
CA CYS A 172 14.04 -0.02 -7.44
C CYS A 172 15.00 0.00 -8.65
N PRO A 173 15.51 -1.16 -9.11
CA PRO A 173 16.30 -1.22 -10.33
C PRO A 173 15.43 -1.17 -11.61
N TYR A 174 14.10 -1.12 -11.48
CA TYR A 174 13.17 -1.26 -12.60
C TYR A 174 12.68 0.08 -13.11
N THR A 175 12.51 0.18 -14.42
CA THR A 175 11.73 1.27 -15.01
C THR A 175 10.25 0.92 -14.89
N ILE A 176 9.45 1.81 -14.30
CA ILE A 176 8.00 1.63 -14.21
C ILE A 176 7.38 2.11 -15.52
N ASP A 177 6.97 1.15 -16.36
CA ASP A 177 6.29 1.41 -17.62
C ASP A 177 4.88 0.78 -17.57
N ILE A 178 3.89 1.66 -17.43
CA ILE A 178 2.48 1.26 -17.33
C ILE A 178 2.01 0.65 -18.65
N ASP A 179 2.36 1.25 -19.79
CA ASP A 179 1.86 0.82 -21.09
C ASP A 179 2.41 -0.56 -21.45
N PHE A 180 3.68 -0.81 -21.16
CA PHE A 180 4.26 -2.15 -21.25
C PHE A 180 3.50 -3.16 -20.39
N TYR A 181 3.18 -2.84 -19.13
CA TYR A 181 2.43 -3.74 -18.26
C TYR A 181 1.02 -4.04 -18.78
N LYS A 182 0.34 -3.02 -19.32
CA LYS A 182 -0.98 -3.16 -19.97
C LYS A 182 -0.90 -4.05 -21.21
N ASP A 183 0.16 -3.94 -22.02
CA ASP A 183 0.32 -4.73 -23.23
C ASP A 183 0.73 -6.17 -22.91
N ALA A 184 1.65 -6.37 -21.97
CA ALA A 184 2.05 -7.70 -21.49
C ALA A 184 0.87 -8.52 -20.94
N ARG A 185 -0.13 -7.88 -20.31
CA ARG A 185 -1.36 -8.54 -19.86
C ARG A 185 -2.08 -9.29 -20.99
N ARG A 186 -1.97 -8.86 -22.25
CA ARG A 186 -2.65 -9.47 -23.40
C ARG A 186 -2.11 -10.87 -23.73
N GLU A 187 -0.91 -11.22 -23.29
CA GLU A 187 -0.29 -12.54 -23.48
C GLU A 187 -0.83 -13.64 -22.54
N PHE A 188 -1.63 -13.25 -21.55
CA PHE A 188 -2.17 -14.12 -20.52
C PHE A 188 -3.69 -14.26 -20.64
N SER A 189 -4.20 -15.48 -20.44
CA SER A 189 -5.62 -15.64 -20.14
C SER A 189 -5.96 -15.03 -18.77
N THR A 190 -7.23 -14.71 -18.53
CA THR A 190 -7.69 -14.16 -17.24
C THR A 190 -7.33 -15.06 -16.05
N SER A 191 -7.42 -16.39 -16.23
CA SER A 191 -7.02 -17.35 -15.20
C SER A 191 -5.51 -17.36 -14.93
N GLU A 192 -4.68 -17.31 -15.98
CA GLU A 192 -3.22 -17.20 -15.83
C GLU A 192 -2.84 -15.86 -15.16
N TRP A 193 -3.53 -14.78 -15.51
CA TRP A 193 -3.26 -13.46 -14.94
C TRP A 193 -3.57 -13.40 -13.43
N ILE A 194 -4.68 -13.99 -12.99
CA ILE A 194 -4.99 -14.12 -11.56
C ILE A 194 -3.84 -14.80 -10.81
N ASP A 195 -3.23 -15.82 -11.40
CA ASP A 195 -2.09 -16.54 -10.80
C ASP A 195 -0.82 -15.68 -10.76
N VAL A 196 -0.58 -14.88 -11.81
CA VAL A 196 0.52 -13.88 -11.84
C VAL A 196 0.34 -12.85 -10.72
N LEU A 197 -0.86 -12.30 -10.55
CA LEU A 197 -1.17 -11.31 -9.51
C LEU A 197 -0.99 -11.90 -8.10
N LEU A 198 -1.43 -13.14 -7.86
CA LEU A 198 -1.23 -13.81 -6.57
C LEU A 198 0.25 -13.99 -6.26
N GLY A 199 1.05 -14.44 -7.23
CA GLY A 199 2.49 -14.60 -7.07
C GLY A 199 3.20 -13.28 -6.77
N ALA A 200 2.77 -12.19 -7.42
CA ALA A 200 3.32 -10.86 -7.21
C ALA A 200 3.20 -10.39 -5.74
N VAL A 201 2.18 -10.85 -5.03
CA VAL A 201 1.93 -10.54 -3.61
C VAL A 201 2.22 -11.70 -2.68
N ASP A 202 3.03 -12.65 -3.13
CA ASP A 202 3.61 -13.78 -2.37
C ASP A 202 2.70 -14.98 -2.09
N TYR A 203 1.60 -15.10 -2.83
CA TYR A 203 0.66 -16.21 -2.70
C TYR A 203 0.82 -17.21 -3.83
N ASN A 204 0.84 -18.49 -3.48
CA ASN A 204 0.87 -19.57 -4.44
C ASN A 204 -0.55 -19.91 -4.92
N ALA A 205 -0.80 -19.72 -6.20
CA ALA A 205 -2.09 -20.02 -6.82
C ALA A 205 -2.54 -21.48 -6.68
N SER A 206 -1.61 -22.45 -6.72
CA SER A 206 -1.97 -23.87 -6.59
C SER A 206 -2.45 -24.25 -5.19
N GLY A 207 -2.07 -23.48 -4.16
CA GLY A 207 -2.57 -23.65 -2.79
C GLY A 207 -4.07 -23.42 -2.62
N TYR A 208 -4.73 -22.78 -3.60
CA TYR A 208 -6.18 -22.57 -3.61
C TYR A 208 -6.97 -23.76 -4.21
N LEU A 209 -6.30 -24.85 -4.61
CA LEU A 209 -6.92 -26.08 -5.10
C LEU A 209 -7.90 -25.89 -6.28
N GLY A 210 -7.60 -24.91 -7.15
CA GLY A 210 -8.42 -24.58 -8.32
C GLY A 210 -9.66 -23.73 -8.04
N ASP A 211 -9.87 -23.28 -6.80
CA ASP A 211 -11.01 -22.43 -6.41
C ASP A 211 -10.76 -20.96 -6.79
N GLU A 212 -11.25 -20.57 -7.98
CA GLU A 212 -11.09 -19.21 -8.52
C GLU A 212 -11.75 -18.14 -7.62
N GLU A 213 -12.87 -18.44 -6.95
CA GLU A 213 -13.56 -17.47 -6.10
C GLU A 213 -12.74 -17.12 -4.85
N LYS A 214 -12.03 -18.10 -4.27
CA LYS A 214 -11.08 -17.83 -3.18
C LYS A 214 -9.89 -17.00 -3.64
N LYS A 215 -9.36 -17.27 -4.84
CA LYS A 215 -8.29 -16.47 -5.46
C LYS A 215 -8.73 -15.02 -5.65
N LEU A 216 -9.90 -14.81 -6.26
CA LEU A 216 -10.47 -13.49 -6.51
C LEU A 216 -10.75 -12.74 -5.20
N THR A 217 -11.28 -13.42 -4.18
CA THR A 217 -11.52 -12.79 -2.87
C THR A 217 -10.22 -12.34 -2.20
N MET A 218 -9.12 -13.10 -2.35
CA MET A 218 -7.81 -12.68 -1.90
C MET A 218 -7.34 -11.42 -2.64
N LEU A 219 -7.49 -11.39 -3.98
CA LEU A 219 -7.12 -10.24 -4.80
C LEU A 219 -7.98 -9.00 -4.54
N THR A 220 -9.21 -9.14 -4.03
CA THR A 220 -10.04 -8.01 -3.60
C THR A 220 -9.34 -7.12 -2.57
N ARG A 221 -8.41 -7.66 -1.78
CA ARG A 221 -7.63 -6.85 -0.83
C ARG A 221 -6.66 -5.89 -1.51
N LEU A 222 -6.34 -6.09 -2.79
CA LEU A 222 -5.46 -5.21 -3.56
C LEU A 222 -6.18 -4.02 -4.20
N LEU A 223 -7.52 -3.96 -4.16
CA LEU A 223 -8.25 -2.85 -4.77
C LEU A 223 -7.83 -1.47 -4.24
N PRO A 224 -7.55 -1.27 -2.93
CA PRO A 224 -7.06 0.02 -2.43
C PRO A 224 -5.65 0.38 -2.89
N PHE A 225 -4.89 -0.57 -3.44
CA PHE A 225 -3.55 -0.31 -3.97
C PHE A 225 -3.64 0.35 -5.35
N VAL A 226 -4.68 0.05 -6.12
CA VAL A 226 -4.81 0.48 -7.53
C VAL A 226 -5.85 1.58 -7.75
N GLU A 227 -6.74 1.84 -6.78
CA GLU A 227 -7.78 2.85 -6.91
C GLU A 227 -7.80 3.83 -5.73
N LYS A 228 -7.89 5.12 -6.07
CA LYS A 228 -7.88 6.22 -5.10
C LYS A 228 -9.13 6.21 -4.23
N ARG A 229 -8.96 6.57 -2.96
CA ARG A 229 -10.05 6.78 -1.99
C ARG A 229 -11.03 5.60 -1.91
N LEU A 230 -10.55 4.38 -2.10
CA LEU A 230 -11.38 3.19 -1.96
C LEU A 230 -11.42 2.76 -0.49
N ASN A 231 -12.50 3.14 0.18
CA ASN A 231 -12.76 2.79 1.58
C ASN A 231 -13.46 1.44 1.71
N LEU A 232 -12.85 0.49 2.43
CA LEU A 232 -13.33 -0.89 2.55
C LEU A 232 -13.37 -1.36 4.01
N ILE A 233 -14.23 -2.33 4.28
CA ILE A 233 -14.25 -3.07 5.55
C ILE A 233 -13.96 -4.54 5.25
N GLU A 234 -13.04 -5.15 5.98
CA GLU A 234 -12.79 -6.59 5.94
C GLU A 234 -12.93 -7.17 7.34
N LEU A 235 -13.82 -8.16 7.49
CA LEU A 235 -13.81 -9.05 8.65
C LEU A 235 -13.41 -10.45 8.22
N ALA A 236 -12.41 -11.02 8.88
CA ALA A 236 -11.88 -12.33 8.54
C ALA A 236 -11.44 -13.11 9.78
N PRO A 237 -11.40 -14.45 9.73
CA PRO A 237 -10.74 -15.27 10.75
C PRO A 237 -9.30 -14.84 11.03
N LYS A 238 -8.77 -15.30 12.17
CA LYS A 238 -7.35 -15.17 12.47
C LYS A 238 -6.53 -16.02 11.50
N GLY A 239 -5.39 -15.48 11.07
CA GLY A 239 -4.43 -16.20 10.23
C GLY A 239 -4.78 -16.28 8.74
N THR A 240 -5.55 -15.32 8.20
CA THR A 240 -5.84 -15.23 6.75
C THR A 240 -4.90 -14.28 6.00
N GLY A 241 -3.84 -13.77 6.64
CA GLY A 241 -2.81 -12.95 5.99
C GLY A 241 -3.11 -11.44 5.85
N LYS A 242 -4.16 -10.90 6.52
CA LYS A 242 -4.54 -9.47 6.47
C LYS A 242 -3.36 -8.53 6.72
N SER A 243 -2.71 -8.65 7.87
CA SER A 243 -1.63 -7.76 8.31
C SER A 243 -0.38 -7.88 7.43
N TYR A 244 -0.14 -9.08 6.87
CA TYR A 244 0.97 -9.31 5.95
C TYR A 244 0.76 -8.52 4.65
N LEU A 245 -0.40 -8.70 4.00
CA LEU A 245 -0.68 -8.07 2.72
C LEU A 245 -0.67 -6.54 2.84
N PHE A 246 -1.46 -5.98 3.76
CA PHE A 246 -1.59 -4.53 3.89
C PHE A 246 -0.35 -3.85 4.49
N GLY A 247 0.45 -4.56 5.30
CA GLY A 247 1.55 -3.96 6.06
C GLY A 247 2.96 -4.27 5.56
N ARG A 248 3.15 -5.27 4.68
CA ARG A 248 4.50 -5.71 4.28
C ARG A 248 4.75 -5.80 2.78
N VAL A 249 3.69 -5.89 1.96
CA VAL A 249 3.83 -6.09 0.52
C VAL A 249 4.17 -4.78 -0.20
N SER A 250 3.46 -3.69 0.11
CA SER A 250 3.68 -2.37 -0.48
C SER A 250 4.29 -1.39 0.51
N ARG A 251 5.17 -0.50 0.01
CA ARG A 251 5.69 0.66 0.76
C ARG A 251 4.77 1.88 0.74
N PHE A 252 3.79 1.91 -0.17
CA PHE A 252 2.86 3.04 -0.34
C PHE A 252 1.69 2.97 0.65
N GLY A 253 1.53 1.87 1.37
CA GLY A 253 0.48 1.67 2.36
C GLY A 253 0.97 1.84 3.80
N TRP A 254 0.06 2.25 4.68
CA TRP A 254 0.31 2.25 6.12
C TRP A 254 -0.64 1.31 6.85
N LEU A 255 -0.11 0.47 7.74
CA LEU A 255 -0.91 -0.37 8.62
C LEU A 255 -0.69 0.01 10.09
N SER A 256 -1.78 0.29 10.79
CA SER A 256 -1.78 0.53 12.23
C SER A 256 -2.51 -0.61 12.93
N SER A 257 -1.80 -1.36 13.76
CA SER A 257 -2.38 -2.41 14.62
C SER A 257 -2.54 -1.90 16.04
N GLY A 258 -3.77 -1.86 16.54
CA GLY A 258 -4.09 -1.50 17.93
C GLY A 258 -3.61 -0.11 18.38
N GLY A 259 -3.72 0.12 19.68
CA GLY A 259 -3.27 1.36 20.34
C GLY A 259 -4.21 2.54 20.13
N VAL A 260 -3.67 3.75 20.27
CA VAL A 260 -4.45 4.99 20.18
C VAL A 260 -4.34 5.58 18.77
N MET A 261 -5.49 5.77 18.12
CA MET A 261 -5.61 6.48 16.85
C MET A 261 -6.37 7.79 17.09
N SER A 262 -5.62 8.88 17.31
CA SER A 262 -6.20 10.22 17.43
C SER A 262 -6.40 10.87 16.06
N ARG A 263 -7.30 11.87 15.99
CA ARG A 263 -7.46 12.70 14.78
C ARG A 263 -6.14 13.33 14.34
N ALA A 264 -5.29 13.72 15.28
CA ALA A 264 -3.98 14.30 14.94
C ALA A 264 -3.07 13.32 14.19
N LYS A 265 -3.02 12.06 14.65
CA LYS A 265 -2.23 11.01 14.02
C LYS A 265 -2.80 10.63 12.65
N MET A 266 -4.12 10.52 12.52
CA MET A 266 -4.73 10.14 11.26
C MET A 266 -4.72 11.28 10.22
N PHE A 267 -5.01 12.52 10.62
CA PHE A 267 -5.27 13.64 9.71
C PHE A 267 -4.29 14.80 9.80
N TYR A 268 -4.19 15.47 10.95
CA TYR A 268 -3.32 16.64 11.09
C TYR A 268 -3.03 17.00 12.55
N ASP A 269 -1.75 17.12 12.87
CA ASP A 269 -1.25 17.60 14.16
C ASP A 269 -1.10 19.13 14.12
N ILE A 270 -2.00 19.82 14.82
CA ILE A 270 -2.02 21.30 14.89
C ILE A 270 -0.75 21.83 15.55
N SER A 271 -0.21 21.13 16.55
CA SER A 271 0.93 21.60 17.33
C SER A 271 2.24 21.55 16.53
N LYS A 272 2.39 20.51 15.71
CA LYS A 272 3.56 20.31 14.84
C LYS A 272 3.40 20.89 13.45
N GLN A 273 2.18 21.27 13.08
CA GLN A 273 1.80 21.66 11.73
C GLN A 273 2.14 20.59 10.68
N THR A 274 1.91 19.32 11.04
CA THR A 274 2.25 18.18 10.19
C THR A 274 1.02 17.36 9.85
N GLU A 275 0.89 17.00 8.58
CA GLU A 275 -0.14 16.07 8.12
C GLU A 275 0.05 14.66 8.69
N GLY A 276 -1.08 13.98 8.90
CA GLY A 276 -1.16 12.65 9.48
C GLY A 276 -1.00 11.54 8.45
N LEU A 277 -1.32 10.31 8.88
CA LEU A 277 -1.12 9.08 8.10
C LEU A 277 -1.89 9.04 6.78
N ILE A 278 -3.04 9.69 6.69
CA ILE A 278 -3.79 9.72 5.42
C ILE A 278 -3.03 10.47 4.33
N SER A 279 -2.08 11.35 4.68
CA SER A 279 -1.32 12.12 3.69
C SER A 279 -0.06 11.36 3.24
N GLY A 280 0.05 11.13 1.93
CA GLY A 280 1.21 10.51 1.30
C GLY A 280 1.20 8.98 1.30
N ASN A 281 0.10 8.34 1.70
CA ASN A 281 -0.11 6.89 1.55
C ASN A 281 -1.24 6.62 0.54
N ASP A 282 -1.17 5.50 -0.17
CA ASP A 282 -2.24 5.03 -1.04
C ASP A 282 -3.45 4.53 -0.26
N TYR A 283 -3.18 3.98 0.93
CA TYR A 283 -4.19 3.51 1.86
C TYR A 283 -3.67 3.51 3.30
N VAL A 284 -4.61 3.63 4.25
CA VAL A 284 -4.38 3.47 5.67
C VAL A 284 -5.28 2.36 6.19
N THR A 285 -4.65 1.28 6.67
CA THR A 285 -5.34 0.12 7.24
C THR A 285 -5.32 0.20 8.77
N LEU A 286 -6.51 0.18 9.36
CA LEU A 286 -6.73 0.03 10.79
C LEU A 286 -6.95 -1.46 11.08
N ASP A 287 -5.88 -2.15 11.46
CA ASP A 287 -5.91 -3.59 11.70
C ASP A 287 -6.21 -3.91 13.16
N GLU A 288 -6.86 -5.05 13.37
CA GLU A 288 -7.50 -5.41 14.62
C GLU A 288 -8.33 -4.25 15.20
N VAL A 289 -9.16 -3.64 14.34
CA VAL A 289 -9.83 -2.37 14.63
C VAL A 289 -10.56 -2.35 15.98
N GLN A 290 -11.13 -3.48 16.42
CA GLN A 290 -11.73 -3.64 17.75
C GLN A 290 -10.81 -3.37 18.96
N THR A 291 -9.49 -3.34 18.76
CA THR A 291 -8.47 -3.03 19.79
C THR A 291 -7.99 -1.58 19.74
N ILE A 292 -8.41 -0.81 18.74
CA ILE A 292 -7.99 0.58 18.55
C ILE A 292 -8.90 1.50 19.38
N SER A 293 -8.27 2.36 20.18
CA SER A 293 -8.95 3.40 20.93
C SER A 293 -8.92 4.72 20.16
N PHE A 294 -10.09 5.36 20.05
CA PHE A 294 -10.26 6.70 19.50
C PHE A 294 -10.61 7.64 20.67
N PRO A 295 -9.67 8.49 21.14
CA PRO A 295 -9.87 9.29 22.35
C PRO A 295 -11.05 10.24 22.27
N ASP A 296 -11.23 10.89 21.11
CA ASP A 296 -12.35 11.78 20.82
C ASP A 296 -13.15 11.20 19.65
N VAL A 297 -14.27 10.58 19.97
CA VAL A 297 -15.10 9.86 19.00
C VAL A 297 -15.82 10.83 18.06
N ASP A 298 -16.30 11.96 18.57
CA ASP A 298 -17.11 12.90 17.78
C ASP A 298 -16.22 13.71 16.83
N GLU A 299 -15.05 14.15 17.30
CA GLU A 299 -14.06 14.82 16.47
C GLU A 299 -13.56 13.90 15.34
N MET A 300 -13.32 12.62 15.67
CA MET A 300 -12.91 11.62 14.70
C MET A 300 -14.01 11.32 13.67
N ARG A 301 -15.27 11.18 14.11
CA ARG A 301 -16.42 11.00 13.20
C ARG A 301 -16.58 12.18 12.25
N ALA A 302 -16.49 13.41 12.75
CA ALA A 302 -16.61 14.60 11.91
C ALA A 302 -15.54 14.62 10.81
N ALA A 303 -14.28 14.35 11.16
CA ALA A 303 -13.18 14.29 10.21
C ALA A 303 -13.34 13.15 9.19
N LEU A 304 -13.69 11.93 9.66
CA LEU A 304 -13.92 10.78 8.78
C LEU A 304 -15.09 11.00 7.83
N LYS A 305 -16.22 11.56 8.27
CA LYS A 305 -17.37 11.79 7.39
C LYS A 305 -17.04 12.69 6.22
N GLY A 306 -16.39 13.83 6.49
CA GLY A 306 -15.92 14.72 5.42
C GLY A 306 -14.96 14.02 4.47
N TYR A 307 -14.01 13.26 5.04
CA TYR A 307 -12.96 12.60 4.28
C TYR A 307 -13.47 11.46 3.41
N LEU A 308 -14.27 10.55 3.96
CA LEU A 308 -14.78 9.38 3.23
C LEU A 308 -15.77 9.79 2.13
N GLU A 309 -16.48 10.90 2.30
CA GLU A 309 -17.40 11.45 1.27
C GLU A 309 -16.64 12.11 0.12
N SER A 310 -15.67 12.97 0.45
CA SER A 310 -15.16 13.97 -0.50
C SER A 310 -13.64 13.99 -0.65
N GLY A 311 -12.90 13.23 0.15
CA GLY A 311 -11.44 13.29 0.24
C GLY A 311 -10.91 14.52 1.00
N PHE A 312 -11.79 15.34 1.58
CA PHE A 312 -11.42 16.52 2.36
C PHE A 312 -11.63 16.30 3.85
N TYR A 313 -10.73 16.83 4.67
CA TYR A 313 -10.89 16.87 6.11
C TYR A 313 -10.57 18.25 6.64
N THR A 314 -11.22 18.63 7.75
CA THR A 314 -11.00 19.91 8.41
C THR A 314 -10.59 19.66 9.85
N VAL A 315 -9.51 20.30 10.26
CA VAL A 315 -8.91 20.22 11.59
C VAL A 315 -8.65 21.63 12.08
N GLY A 316 -9.54 22.15 12.95
CA GLY A 316 -9.51 23.56 13.32
C GLY A 316 -9.60 24.44 12.07
N ASN A 317 -8.54 25.22 11.81
CA ASN A 317 -8.45 26.11 10.65
C ASN A 317 -7.71 25.49 9.45
N PHE A 318 -7.21 24.25 9.57
CA PHE A 318 -6.53 23.55 8.49
C PHE A 318 -7.53 22.72 7.70
N LYS A 319 -7.50 22.88 6.37
CA LYS A 319 -8.25 22.03 5.43
C LYS A 319 -7.24 21.24 4.60
N GLY A 320 -7.28 19.92 4.74
CA GLY A 320 -6.43 19.01 3.97
C GLY A 320 -7.23 18.21 2.95
N THR A 321 -6.52 17.64 1.99
CA THR A 321 -7.06 16.68 1.02
C THR A 321 -6.13 15.49 0.91
N SER A 322 -6.69 14.31 0.66
CA SER A 322 -5.90 13.13 0.35
C SER A 322 -6.68 12.16 -0.53
N GLU A 323 -5.92 11.26 -1.16
CA GLU A 323 -6.37 10.20 -2.04
C GLU A 323 -6.30 8.82 -1.38
N ALA A 324 -5.88 8.73 -0.11
CA ALA A 324 -5.73 7.47 0.61
C ALA A 324 -7.08 6.75 0.82
N GLY A 325 -7.14 5.45 0.55
CA GLY A 325 -8.26 4.60 0.99
C GLY A 325 -8.20 4.32 2.50
N VAL A 326 -9.34 4.26 3.18
CA VAL A 326 -9.42 3.81 4.59
C VAL A 326 -9.93 2.39 4.66
N ILE A 327 -9.13 1.49 5.23
CA ILE A 327 -9.46 0.07 5.32
C ILE A 327 -9.62 -0.31 6.79
N LEU A 328 -10.79 -0.82 7.16
CA LEU A 328 -11.02 -1.37 8.50
C LEU A 328 -10.85 -2.88 8.45
N CYS A 329 -9.85 -3.40 9.15
CA CYS A 329 -9.59 -4.83 9.26
C CYS A 329 -9.94 -5.31 10.67
N GLY A 330 -10.92 -6.20 10.75
CA GLY A 330 -11.41 -6.78 11.99
C GLY A 330 -11.35 -8.31 12.00
N ASN A 331 -11.69 -8.86 13.16
CA ASN A 331 -11.86 -10.30 13.33
C ASN A 331 -13.36 -10.59 13.40
N ILE A 332 -13.78 -11.71 12.83
CA ILE A 332 -15.16 -12.15 12.87
C ILE A 332 -15.33 -13.36 13.78
N LYS A 333 -16.43 -13.39 14.54
CA LYS A 333 -16.80 -14.53 15.38
C LYS A 333 -17.27 -15.70 14.52
N LYS A 334 -17.13 -16.93 15.03
CA LYS A 334 -17.48 -18.14 14.28
C LYS A 334 -18.97 -18.18 13.96
N GLU A 335 -19.79 -17.81 14.92
CA GLU A 335 -21.25 -17.83 14.82
C GLU A 335 -21.70 -16.90 13.68
N THR A 336 -21.16 -15.68 13.60
CA THR A 336 -21.44 -14.74 12.52
C THR A 336 -21.04 -15.27 11.14
N MET A 337 -19.94 -16.02 11.04
CA MET A 337 -19.53 -16.67 9.79
C MET A 337 -20.47 -17.80 9.38
N ASP A 338 -20.94 -18.61 10.33
CA ASP A 338 -21.84 -19.72 10.07
C ASP A 338 -23.20 -19.24 9.51
N TYR A 339 -23.59 -17.99 9.84
CA TYR A 339 -24.72 -17.28 9.24
C TYR A 339 -24.34 -16.41 8.03
N ASP A 340 -23.18 -16.63 7.38
CA ASP A 340 -22.69 -15.86 6.22
C ASP A 340 -22.75 -14.32 6.38
N GLY A 341 -22.59 -13.83 7.60
CA GLY A 341 -22.66 -12.41 7.92
C GLY A 341 -24.07 -11.82 7.93
N TYR A 342 -25.12 -12.63 8.05
CA TYR A 342 -26.51 -12.15 8.18
C TYR A 342 -26.86 -11.62 9.59
N THR A 343 -25.95 -11.77 10.56
CA THR A 343 -26.05 -11.13 11.89
C THR A 343 -25.33 -9.78 11.91
N ASN A 344 -25.46 -9.02 13.01
CA ASN A 344 -24.78 -7.72 13.15
C ASN A 344 -23.26 -7.93 13.19
N MET A 345 -22.58 -7.56 12.11
CA MET A 345 -21.13 -7.67 11.98
C MET A 345 -20.37 -6.48 12.57
N PHE A 346 -21.07 -5.37 12.82
CA PHE A 346 -20.45 -4.11 13.25
C PHE A 346 -20.49 -3.90 14.75
N GLU A 347 -21.15 -4.76 15.52
CA GLU A 347 -21.22 -4.70 16.98
C GLU A 347 -19.85 -4.73 17.67
N GLU A 348 -18.87 -5.45 17.09
CA GLU A 348 -17.51 -5.56 17.63
C GLU A 348 -16.59 -4.43 17.16
N LEU A 349 -17.04 -3.58 16.24
CA LEU A 349 -16.24 -2.44 15.83
C LEU A 349 -16.16 -1.40 16.97
N PRO A 350 -15.15 -0.51 16.96
CA PRO A 350 -15.13 0.60 17.90
C PRO A 350 -16.37 1.49 17.71
N VAL A 351 -16.86 2.07 18.82
CA VAL A 351 -18.07 2.91 18.88
C VAL A 351 -18.10 4.00 17.79
N VAL A 352 -16.94 4.52 17.38
CA VAL A 352 -16.82 5.49 16.27
C VAL A 352 -17.53 5.02 15.00
N PHE A 353 -17.54 3.71 14.71
CA PHE A 353 -18.11 3.05 13.53
C PHE A 353 -19.53 2.50 13.75
N HIS A 354 -20.17 2.74 14.91
CA HIS A 354 -21.56 2.31 15.15
C HIS A 354 -22.61 3.27 14.58
N GLU A 355 -22.18 4.33 13.88
CA GLU A 355 -23.09 5.30 13.27
C GLU A 355 -23.35 4.95 11.79
N SER A 356 -24.61 4.74 11.43
CA SER A 356 -25.04 4.41 10.07
C SER A 356 -24.53 5.42 9.04
N ALA A 357 -24.61 6.72 9.34
CA ALA A 357 -24.11 7.79 8.48
C ALA A 357 -22.61 7.66 8.16
N LEU A 358 -21.79 7.13 9.08
CA LEU A 358 -20.37 6.90 8.79
C LEU A 358 -20.18 5.64 7.93
N ILE A 359 -20.86 4.54 8.28
CA ILE A 359 -20.76 3.25 7.58
C ILE A 359 -21.20 3.35 6.12
N GLU A 360 -22.23 4.13 5.82
CA GLU A 360 -22.74 4.33 4.45
C GLU A 360 -21.70 4.90 3.47
N ARG A 361 -20.63 5.53 4.00
CA ARG A 361 -19.50 6.08 3.24
C ARG A 361 -18.39 5.07 2.94
N PHE A 362 -18.50 3.83 3.44
CA PHE A 362 -17.66 2.73 3.00
C PHE A 362 -18.22 2.12 1.72
N HIS A 363 -17.35 1.91 0.74
CA HIS A 363 -17.79 1.47 -0.59
C HIS A 363 -18.12 -0.02 -0.61
N GLY A 364 -17.38 -0.83 0.13
CA GLY A 364 -17.55 -2.27 0.04
C GLY A 364 -17.05 -3.04 1.26
N PHE A 365 -17.63 -4.22 1.42
CA PHE A 365 -17.26 -5.18 2.45
C PHE A 365 -16.59 -6.41 1.82
N ILE A 366 -15.43 -6.79 2.35
CA ILE A 366 -14.72 -8.02 1.99
C ILE A 366 -15.09 -9.10 2.99
N LYS A 367 -15.79 -10.14 2.52
CA LYS A 367 -16.07 -11.36 3.28
C LYS A 367 -14.80 -12.20 3.43
N GLY A 368 -13.92 -11.79 4.33
CA GLY A 368 -12.59 -12.38 4.49
C GLY A 368 -12.59 -13.83 5.00
N TRP A 369 -13.73 -14.36 5.45
CA TRP A 369 -13.90 -15.78 5.75
C TRP A 369 -13.94 -16.69 4.51
N ASN A 370 -14.15 -16.12 3.33
CA ASN A 370 -13.99 -16.86 2.06
C ASN A 370 -12.50 -17.05 1.69
N ILE A 371 -11.57 -16.39 2.39
CA ILE A 371 -10.14 -16.58 2.18
C ILE A 371 -9.68 -17.74 3.08
N PRO A 372 -9.00 -18.77 2.52
CA PRO A 372 -8.53 -19.88 3.31
C PRO A 372 -7.52 -19.41 4.36
N ARG A 373 -7.50 -20.11 5.50
CA ARG A 373 -6.48 -19.87 6.52
C ARG A 373 -5.10 -20.19 5.95
N MET A 374 -4.12 -19.32 6.24
CA MET A 374 -2.76 -19.49 5.75
C MET A 374 -2.17 -20.82 6.18
N ASN A 375 -1.61 -21.53 5.22
CA ASN A 375 -0.80 -22.74 5.37
C ASN A 375 0.43 -22.61 4.46
N ASP A 376 1.34 -23.58 4.51
CA ASP A 376 2.56 -23.53 3.71
C ASP A 376 2.30 -23.66 2.20
N ASP A 377 1.19 -24.29 1.79
CA ASP A 377 0.84 -24.43 0.37
C ASP A 377 0.35 -23.14 -0.27
N LEU A 378 -0.15 -22.19 0.53
CA LEU A 378 -0.54 -20.86 0.09
C LEU A 378 0.65 -19.90 -0.05
N LYS A 379 1.84 -20.26 0.46
CA LYS A 379 3.06 -19.45 0.31
C LYS A 379 3.69 -19.69 -1.06
N ILE A 380 4.08 -18.62 -1.75
CA ILE A 380 4.77 -18.71 -3.04
C ILE A 380 6.04 -19.56 -2.96
N SER A 381 6.21 -20.43 -3.95
CA SER A 381 7.41 -21.23 -4.20
C SER A 381 7.55 -21.37 -5.72
N GLY A 382 8.19 -20.37 -6.34
CA GLY A 382 8.28 -20.25 -7.79
C GLY A 382 8.61 -18.84 -8.28
N TRP A 383 8.72 -18.71 -9.61
CA TRP A 383 8.89 -17.42 -10.28
C TRP A 383 7.62 -16.57 -10.17
N ALA A 384 7.79 -15.31 -9.78
CA ALA A 384 6.73 -14.34 -9.64
C ALA A 384 7.24 -12.93 -9.98
N LEU A 385 6.33 -12.01 -10.27
CA LEU A 385 6.68 -10.59 -10.35
C LEU A 385 7.27 -10.14 -9.02
N ASN A 386 8.30 -9.28 -9.10
CA ASN A 386 8.83 -8.59 -7.95
C ASN A 386 7.72 -7.74 -7.31
N SER A 387 7.54 -7.86 -5.99
CA SER A 387 6.47 -7.16 -5.27
C SER A 387 6.59 -5.64 -5.36
N GLU A 388 7.81 -5.09 -5.38
CA GLU A 388 8.03 -3.64 -5.50
C GLU A 388 7.64 -3.12 -6.88
N TYR A 389 8.04 -3.85 -7.94
CA TYR A 389 7.65 -3.52 -9.31
C TYR A 389 6.13 -3.52 -9.45
N PHE A 390 5.49 -4.60 -9.00
CA PHE A 390 4.03 -4.72 -9.08
C PHE A 390 3.31 -3.63 -8.27
N CYS A 391 3.72 -3.37 -7.02
CA CYS A 391 3.09 -2.33 -6.21
C CYS A 391 3.34 -0.92 -6.77
N SER A 392 4.49 -0.67 -7.40
CA SER A 392 4.75 0.61 -8.09
C SER A 392 3.87 0.77 -9.33
N ILE A 393 3.64 -0.30 -10.10
CA ILE A 393 2.66 -0.29 -11.21
C ILE A 393 1.25 0.02 -10.68
N LEU A 394 0.82 -0.62 -9.59
CA LEU A 394 -0.50 -0.35 -9.00
C LEU A 394 -0.60 1.10 -8.52
N HIS A 395 0.45 1.63 -7.88
CA HIS A 395 0.53 3.01 -7.44
C HIS A 395 0.33 3.99 -8.61
N GLU A 396 1.06 3.78 -9.72
CA GLU A 396 0.94 4.64 -10.89
C GLU A 396 -0.42 4.52 -11.60
N LEU A 397 -1.00 3.30 -11.68
CA LEU A 397 -2.34 3.06 -12.23
C LEU A 397 -3.46 3.81 -11.49
N ARG A 398 -3.23 4.24 -10.24
CA ARG A 398 -4.17 5.10 -9.51
C ARG A 398 -4.42 6.42 -10.22
N ASN A 399 -3.44 6.92 -10.97
CA ASN A 399 -3.51 8.19 -11.68
C ASN A 399 -4.20 8.07 -13.05
N ASP A 400 -4.43 6.85 -13.55
CA ASP A 400 -5.10 6.65 -14.82
C ASP A 400 -6.63 6.76 -14.66
N MET A 401 -7.18 7.87 -15.17
CA MET A 401 -8.62 8.16 -15.11
C MET A 401 -9.43 7.49 -16.23
N SER A 402 -8.79 6.94 -17.27
CA SER A 402 -9.47 6.37 -18.43
C SER A 402 -10.38 5.19 -18.05
N TYR A 403 -9.95 4.36 -17.10
CA TYR A 403 -10.73 3.23 -16.59
C TYR A 403 -12.08 3.64 -16.00
N ARG A 404 -12.14 4.80 -15.34
CA ARG A 404 -13.40 5.30 -14.78
C ARG A 404 -14.37 5.67 -15.90
N ALA A 405 -13.88 6.30 -16.97
CA ALA A 405 -14.69 6.61 -18.15
C ALA A 405 -15.24 5.33 -18.81
N VAL A 406 -14.38 4.30 -18.96
CA VAL A 406 -14.80 2.98 -19.48
C VAL A 406 -15.92 2.37 -18.64
N VAL A 407 -15.79 2.38 -17.31
CA VAL A 407 -16.83 1.87 -16.41
C VAL A 407 -18.11 2.70 -16.50
N ASP A 408 -18.00 4.02 -16.63
CA ASP A 408 -19.16 4.91 -16.76
C ASP A 408 -19.96 4.64 -18.04
N GLU A 409 -19.30 4.25 -19.13
CA GLU A 409 -19.95 3.87 -20.40
C GLU A 409 -20.53 2.44 -20.40
N LEU A 410 -19.83 1.50 -19.75
CA LEU A 410 -20.26 0.11 -19.66
C LEU A 410 -21.42 -0.12 -18.69
N VAL A 411 -21.51 0.65 -17.60
CA VAL A 411 -22.51 0.46 -16.55
C VAL A 411 -23.72 1.35 -16.79
N GLU A 412 -24.86 0.70 -17.06
CA GLU A 412 -26.15 1.36 -17.07
C GLU A 412 -26.70 1.47 -15.64
N VAL A 413 -27.03 2.70 -15.24
CA VAL A 413 -27.54 3.05 -13.91
C VAL A 413 -29.02 3.39 -14.05
N PRO A 414 -29.92 2.79 -13.23
CA PRO A 414 -31.34 3.07 -13.34
C PRO A 414 -31.68 4.51 -12.94
N GLU A 415 -32.82 5.02 -13.43
CA GLU A 415 -33.31 6.34 -13.03
C GLU A 415 -33.52 6.44 -11.51
N ALA A 416 -33.20 7.60 -10.94
CA ALA A 416 -33.28 7.88 -9.51
C ALA A 416 -32.46 6.92 -8.60
N ALA A 417 -31.41 6.29 -9.14
CA ALA A 417 -30.46 5.51 -8.35
C ALA A 417 -29.80 6.35 -7.26
N ASP A 418 -29.61 5.74 -6.09
CA ASP A 418 -28.84 6.34 -5.00
C ASP A 418 -27.40 6.65 -5.46
N THR A 419 -26.96 7.89 -5.25
CA THR A 419 -25.68 8.37 -5.76
C THR A 419 -24.49 7.74 -5.05
N ARG A 420 -24.61 7.40 -3.75
CA ARG A 420 -23.54 6.76 -2.98
C ARG A 420 -23.38 5.31 -3.34
N ASP A 421 -24.48 4.58 -3.48
CA ASP A 421 -24.48 3.19 -3.94
C ASP A 421 -23.89 3.11 -5.36
N THR A 422 -24.27 4.05 -6.24
CA THR A 422 -23.72 4.15 -7.60
C THR A 422 -22.21 4.43 -7.61
N GLU A 423 -21.75 5.44 -6.87
CA GLU A 423 -20.31 5.76 -6.79
C GLU A 423 -19.50 4.60 -6.19
N ALA A 424 -20.02 3.93 -5.16
CA ALA A 424 -19.34 2.79 -4.55
C ALA A 424 -19.17 1.63 -5.53
N VAL A 425 -20.25 1.25 -6.24
CA VAL A 425 -20.19 0.17 -7.22
C VAL A 425 -19.26 0.52 -8.38
N LYS A 426 -19.37 1.72 -8.95
CA LYS A 426 -18.51 2.16 -10.06
C LYS A 426 -17.04 2.25 -9.66
N ARG A 427 -16.72 2.74 -8.45
CA ARG A 427 -15.34 2.81 -7.96
C ARG A 427 -14.74 1.43 -7.73
N ILE A 428 -15.49 0.50 -7.12
CA ILE A 428 -15.01 -0.88 -6.94
C ILE A 428 -14.84 -1.58 -8.30
N ALA A 429 -15.77 -1.40 -9.23
CA ALA A 429 -15.67 -1.96 -10.58
C ALA A 429 -14.45 -1.41 -11.33
N THR A 430 -14.17 -0.11 -11.20
CA THR A 430 -12.96 0.55 -11.75
C THR A 430 -11.69 -0.08 -11.18
N ALA A 431 -11.64 -0.29 -9.86
CA ALA A 431 -10.49 -0.93 -9.21
C ALA A 431 -10.27 -2.37 -9.72
N TYR A 432 -11.34 -3.16 -9.88
CA TYR A 432 -11.23 -4.50 -10.45
C TYR A 432 -10.78 -4.48 -11.91
N LEU A 433 -11.28 -3.53 -12.71
CA LEU A 433 -10.91 -3.40 -14.12
C LEU A 433 -9.41 -3.10 -14.24
N LYS A 434 -8.89 -2.14 -13.47
CA LYS A 434 -7.45 -1.82 -13.41
C LYS A 434 -6.60 -3.03 -12.99
N LEU A 435 -7.05 -3.79 -11.99
CA LEU A 435 -6.28 -4.91 -11.44
C LEU A 435 -6.26 -6.13 -12.39
N LEU A 436 -7.43 -6.54 -12.90
CA LEU A 436 -7.60 -7.80 -13.63
C LEU A 436 -7.47 -7.63 -15.15
N PHE A 437 -7.80 -6.45 -15.66
CA PHE A 437 -7.78 -6.12 -17.09
C PHE A 437 -7.11 -4.77 -17.35
N PRO A 438 -5.85 -4.57 -16.89
CA PRO A 438 -5.13 -3.32 -17.16
C PRO A 438 -5.01 -3.04 -18.66
N ASN A 439 -5.07 -4.06 -19.51
CA ASN A 439 -5.02 -3.93 -20.96
C ASN A 439 -6.21 -3.17 -21.59
N VAL A 440 -7.32 -2.98 -20.87
CA VAL A 440 -8.53 -2.30 -21.36
C VAL A 440 -8.29 -0.80 -21.45
N ARG A 441 -8.45 -0.23 -22.65
CA ARG A 441 -8.29 1.20 -22.95
C ARG A 441 -9.62 1.84 -23.34
N GLU A 442 -10.53 1.06 -23.92
CA GLU A 442 -11.89 1.47 -24.30
C GLU A 442 -12.93 0.38 -23.96
N PRO A 443 -14.23 0.69 -23.90
CA PRO A 443 -15.28 -0.29 -23.53
C PRO A 443 -15.28 -1.58 -24.35
N ASN A 444 -14.91 -1.53 -25.63
CA ASN A 444 -14.89 -2.70 -26.52
C ASN A 444 -13.65 -3.62 -26.31
N ASP A 445 -12.66 -3.24 -25.49
CA ASP A 445 -11.49 -4.08 -25.20
C ASP A 445 -11.80 -5.27 -24.26
N ILE A 446 -13.00 -5.31 -23.66
CA ILE A 446 -13.44 -6.35 -22.72
C ILE A 446 -14.84 -6.84 -23.09
N SER A 447 -15.06 -8.16 -23.03
CA SER A 447 -16.39 -8.73 -23.22
C SER A 447 -17.34 -8.33 -22.08
N CYS A 448 -18.62 -8.17 -22.38
CA CYS A 448 -19.63 -7.84 -21.37
C CYS A 448 -19.69 -8.93 -20.30
N ARG A 449 -19.50 -10.20 -20.69
CA ARG A 449 -19.46 -11.33 -19.77
C ARG A 449 -18.30 -11.24 -18.77
N GLU A 450 -17.08 -10.91 -19.23
CA GLU A 450 -15.92 -10.78 -18.33
C GLU A 450 -16.06 -9.57 -17.41
N PHE A 451 -16.45 -8.41 -17.95
CA PHE A 451 -16.69 -7.21 -17.15
C PHE A 451 -17.75 -7.47 -16.07
N LYS A 452 -18.88 -8.11 -16.43
CA LYS A 452 -19.94 -8.46 -15.49
C LYS A 452 -19.41 -9.32 -14.35
N ARG A 453 -18.73 -10.42 -14.70
CA ARG A 453 -18.30 -11.45 -13.75
C ARG A 453 -17.19 -10.97 -12.83
N TYR A 454 -16.16 -10.36 -13.39
CA TYR A 454 -14.92 -10.06 -12.68
C TYR A 454 -14.93 -8.67 -12.04
N CYS A 455 -15.75 -7.72 -12.54
CA CYS A 455 -15.80 -6.35 -12.03
C CYS A 455 -17.17 -6.01 -11.41
N LEU A 456 -18.24 -5.95 -12.21
CA LEU A 456 -19.52 -5.37 -11.80
C LEU A 456 -20.23 -6.18 -10.71
N ASP A 457 -20.43 -7.48 -10.89
CA ASP A 457 -21.15 -8.31 -9.92
C ASP A 457 -20.38 -8.44 -8.60
N ARG A 458 -19.04 -8.40 -8.64
CA ARG A 458 -18.22 -8.37 -7.42
C ARG A 458 -18.40 -7.05 -6.68
N ALA A 459 -18.36 -5.93 -7.39
CA ALA A 459 -18.61 -4.60 -6.83
C ALA A 459 -19.99 -4.50 -6.16
N ARG A 460 -21.03 -4.99 -6.83
CA ARG A 460 -22.40 -5.06 -6.31
C ARG A 460 -22.48 -5.86 -5.02
N LYS A 461 -21.95 -7.08 -5.00
CA LYS A 461 -21.97 -7.94 -3.79
C LYS A 461 -21.27 -7.28 -2.59
N MET A 462 -20.17 -6.59 -2.83
CA MET A 462 -19.43 -5.87 -1.79
C MET A 462 -20.25 -4.71 -1.20
N ARG A 463 -20.93 -3.92 -2.06
CA ARG A 463 -21.78 -2.80 -1.62
C ARG A 463 -23.08 -3.27 -0.98
N ASP A 464 -23.68 -4.33 -1.52
CA ASP A 464 -24.88 -4.96 -1.00
C ASP A 464 -24.69 -5.43 0.46
N THR A 465 -23.54 -6.01 0.78
CA THR A 465 -23.21 -6.39 2.16
C THR A 465 -23.16 -5.17 3.11
N ILE A 466 -22.67 -4.01 2.65
CA ILE A 466 -22.72 -2.76 3.44
C ILE A 466 -24.18 -2.33 3.65
N LYS A 467 -25.00 -2.35 2.59
CA LYS A 467 -26.41 -1.97 2.64
C LYS A 467 -27.21 -2.85 3.60
N TYR A 468 -26.97 -4.15 3.55
CA TYR A 468 -27.59 -5.12 4.46
C TYR A 468 -27.26 -4.81 5.93
N GLN A 469 -25.97 -4.57 6.25
CA GLN A 469 -25.55 -4.23 7.61
C GLN A 469 -26.12 -2.88 8.09
N LEU A 470 -26.26 -1.89 7.20
CA LEU A 470 -26.97 -0.65 7.52
C LEU A 470 -28.43 -0.90 7.93
N GLY A 471 -29.14 -1.80 7.24
CA GLY A 471 -30.53 -2.16 7.59
C GLY A 471 -30.69 -2.90 8.94
N ILE A 472 -29.61 -3.50 9.44
CA ILE A 472 -29.54 -4.04 10.81
C ILE A 472 -29.33 -2.92 11.81
N LEU A 473 -28.40 -2.01 11.54
CA LEU A 473 -28.03 -0.91 12.45
C LEU A 473 -29.12 0.15 12.56
N ASP A 474 -29.83 0.44 11.47
CA ASP A 474 -30.72 1.58 11.35
C ASP A 474 -31.98 1.21 10.56
N VAL A 475 -33.14 1.49 11.17
CA VAL A 475 -34.45 1.18 10.63
C VAL A 475 -34.71 1.89 9.29
N GLU A 476 -34.06 3.03 9.05
CA GLU A 476 -34.20 3.77 7.79
C GLU A 476 -33.68 2.98 6.58
N TYR A 477 -32.70 2.10 6.79
CA TYR A 477 -32.08 1.31 5.72
C TYR A 477 -32.67 -0.10 5.59
N ARG A 478 -33.55 -0.49 6.52
CA ARG A 478 -34.08 -1.84 6.57
C ARG A 478 -34.92 -2.16 5.34
N GLY A 479 -34.51 -3.20 4.60
CA GLY A 479 -35.20 -3.64 3.38
C GLY A 479 -34.96 -2.74 2.16
N LYS A 480 -33.99 -1.80 2.22
CA LYS A 480 -33.54 -1.06 1.04
C LYS A 480 -32.44 -1.82 0.33
N ASP A 481 -32.61 -2.06 -0.96
CA ASP A 481 -31.60 -2.68 -1.82
C ASP A 481 -30.72 -1.63 -2.52
N ILE A 482 -29.58 -2.08 -3.05
CA ILE A 482 -28.76 -1.27 -3.96
C ILE A 482 -29.47 -1.15 -5.32
N PRO A 483 -29.15 -0.11 -6.13
CA PRO A 483 -29.69 0.01 -7.49
C PRO A 483 -29.44 -1.24 -8.35
N VAL A 484 -30.36 -1.53 -9.26
CA VAL A 484 -30.22 -2.65 -10.21
C VAL A 484 -29.38 -2.19 -11.40
N PHE A 485 -28.06 -2.38 -11.30
CA PHE A 485 -27.13 -2.09 -12.39
C PHE A 485 -27.17 -3.15 -13.48
N SER A 486 -27.15 -2.71 -14.75
CA SER A 486 -27.01 -3.53 -15.96
C SER A 486 -25.76 -3.12 -16.75
N ILE A 487 -25.38 -3.93 -17.73
CA ILE A 487 -24.39 -3.54 -18.73
C ILE A 487 -25.14 -2.84 -19.87
N ASN A 488 -24.56 -1.77 -20.38
CA ASN A 488 -25.11 -1.01 -21.50
C ASN A 488 -25.28 -1.95 -22.74
N PRO A 489 -26.52 -2.11 -23.25
CA PRO A 489 -26.82 -3.01 -24.37
C PRO A 489 -26.10 -2.70 -25.68
N GLU A 490 -25.55 -1.49 -25.83
CA GLU A 490 -24.73 -1.12 -27.00
C GLU A 490 -23.50 -2.03 -27.14
N TYR A 491 -22.92 -2.43 -26.01
CA TYR A 491 -21.73 -3.28 -25.96
C TYR A 491 -22.08 -4.78 -25.92
N ASP A 492 -23.27 -5.13 -25.42
CA ASP A 492 -23.74 -6.52 -25.27
C ASP A 492 -24.01 -7.22 -26.62
N LYS A 493 -24.33 -6.46 -27.68
CA LYS A 493 -24.68 -7.00 -29.01
C LYS A 493 -23.50 -7.42 -29.88
N LYS A 494 -22.26 -7.29 -29.42
CA LYS A 494 -21.04 -7.68 -30.17
C LYS A 494 -20.43 -9.00 -29.69
N ASP A 495 -20.99 -9.61 -28.64
CA ASP A 495 -20.54 -10.90 -28.07
C ASP A 495 -21.33 -12.12 -28.64
N GLU A 496 -22.31 -11.89 -29.54
CA GLU A 496 -22.93 -12.92 -30.42
C GLU A 496 -22.20 -13.01 -31.77
#